data_AF-A0A1Y5I284-F1
#
_entry.id   AF-A0A1Y5I284-F1
#
_cell.length_a   1.000
_cell.length_b   1.000
_cell.length_c   1.000
_cell.angle_alpha   90.00
_cell.angle_beta   90.00
_cell.angle_gamma   90.00
#
_symmetry.space_group_name_H-M   'P 1'
#
loop_
_entity.id
_entity.type
_entity.pdbx_description
1 polymer ?
#
loop_
_entity_poly.entity_id
_entity_poly.type
_entity_poly.pdbx_seq_one_letter_code
_entity_poly.pdbx_strand_id
1 'polypeptide(L)'
;MMASTRACVASTSRATPERARLSRKAKARSVSGQRERIVARASRTTLRDALRSNESRGSIVFVVDEGENTRAVFVGGGRDALEAYAESTERDVETLWVRWETLGRRARASALNAKVKETIAALGYAPEDNAGAVASATQKAAEPTGGGQATFARSHLEALDRDGIVVIDGMLDAETLNDAVESVRALHARGLMRNLEQSGRDDDVAVLSTSALPSGREFLGLRPVVRLLLDVPNGLRRALDDNTNAEISEDTRSKIRRCAPPDRLMAARYGPENCRYVAHLDNDPRDPGNDVGTPGLRPADRVFTCIAYLNPNWIPIHEGRFRYFPLGADVSSSDFTDIDPLCGRVVVFDSSKLLHEVRPSAADRFAVTAWTYDRSRVSRSVPSSRAIHPLPGLS
;
A
#
# COMPACT_ATOMS: atom_id res chain seq x y z
N MET A 1 37.26 65.26 42.14
CA MET A 1 37.55 64.15 43.07
C MET A 1 37.45 62.86 42.27
N MET A 2 38.59 62.25 41.93
CA MET A 2 39.10 61.01 42.57
C MET A 2 38.20 59.81 42.26
N ALA A 3 38.61 58.68 41.67
CA ALA A 3 39.90 58.07 41.35
C ALA A 3 39.68 57.16 40.10
N SER A 4 40.56 57.13 39.09
CA SER A 4 41.76 56.26 38.98
C SER A 4 41.43 54.77 39.24
N THR A 5 41.74 53.80 38.37
CA THR A 5 43.07 53.60 37.79
C THR A 5 43.02 52.70 36.54
N ARG A 6 43.77 53.11 35.52
CA ARG A 6 44.19 52.34 34.33
C ARG A 6 45.28 51.31 34.69
N ALA A 7 45.43 50.24 33.91
CA ALA A 7 46.74 49.66 33.59
C ALA A 7 46.63 48.95 32.22
N CYS A 8 47.22 49.53 31.17
CA CYS A 8 48.47 49.12 30.49
C CYS A 8 48.33 47.80 29.70
N VAL A 9 48.20 47.83 28.36
CA VAL A 9 49.25 48.01 27.33
C VAL A 9 50.28 46.87 27.34
N ALA A 10 50.25 45.98 26.34
CA ALA A 10 51.31 45.84 25.32
C ALA A 10 51.14 44.60 24.39
N SER A 11 51.15 44.89 23.08
CA SER A 11 51.82 44.19 21.97
C SER A 11 51.58 42.70 21.61
N THR A 12 51.17 42.56 20.34
CA THR A 12 51.69 41.63 19.31
C THR A 12 51.50 40.12 19.47
N SER A 13 50.66 39.52 18.63
CA SER A 13 51.09 38.79 17.42
C SER A 13 49.88 38.09 16.78
N ARG A 14 49.85 38.03 15.44
CA ARG A 14 48.98 37.09 14.73
C ARG A 14 49.50 35.68 15.02
N ALA A 15 48.71 34.89 15.74
CA ALA A 15 48.84 33.44 15.82
C ALA A 15 47.47 32.79 15.62
N THR A 16 47.49 31.75 14.78
CA THR A 16 46.46 30.76 14.44
C THR A 16 45.43 30.45 15.53
N PRO A 17 44.14 30.24 15.18
CA PRO A 17 43.19 29.74 16.16
C PRO A 17 43.52 28.30 16.53
N GLU A 18 43.98 28.15 17.76
CA GLU A 18 44.20 26.91 18.46
C GLU A 18 42.86 26.22 18.76
N ARG A 19 42.93 24.88 18.72
CA ARG A 19 41.90 23.89 19.03
C ARG A 19 40.97 24.30 20.20
N ALA A 20 39.66 24.33 19.93
CA ALA A 20 38.64 24.30 20.97
C ALA A 20 37.97 22.91 21.05
N ARG A 21 38.41 22.15 22.05
CA ARG A 21 37.71 21.13 22.84
C ARG A 21 36.79 20.13 22.12
N LEU A 22 37.33 18.91 21.98
CA LEU A 22 36.56 17.67 22.05
C LEU A 22 35.80 17.60 23.39
N SER A 23 34.49 17.80 23.39
CA SER A 23 33.63 17.49 24.54
C SER A 23 32.68 16.33 24.23
N ARG A 24 33.04 15.19 24.83
CA ARG A 24 32.16 14.15 25.42
C ARG A 24 31.07 13.52 24.53
N LYS A 25 31.47 12.37 23.95
CA LYS A 25 30.76 11.08 23.90
C LYS A 25 29.24 11.13 24.17
N ALA A 26 28.44 11.08 23.11
CA ALA A 26 27.25 10.25 23.12
C ALA A 26 27.71 8.82 22.76
N LYS A 27 27.58 7.91 23.72
CA LYS A 27 27.92 6.49 23.59
C LYS A 27 26.86 5.86 22.65
N ALA A 28 27.18 5.73 21.36
CA ALA A 28 26.48 4.78 20.52
C ALA A 28 26.71 3.38 21.12
N ARG A 29 25.62 2.71 21.50
CA ARG A 29 25.66 1.32 21.95
C ARG A 29 26.23 0.49 20.80
N SER A 30 27.42 -0.05 21.02
CA SER A 30 28.11 -0.94 20.10
C SER A 30 27.29 -2.22 19.90
N VAL A 31 26.80 -2.45 18.68
CA VAL A 31 26.56 -3.80 18.19
C VAL A 31 27.87 -4.26 17.58
N SER A 32 28.50 -5.22 18.25
CA SER A 32 29.83 -5.74 17.96
C SER A 32 30.01 -6.24 16.52
N GLY A 33 31.13 -5.84 15.90
CA GLY A 33 31.90 -6.72 15.01
C GLY A 33 31.82 -6.48 13.51
N GLN A 34 32.35 -5.36 13.00
CA GLN A 34 33.25 -5.25 11.81
C GLN A 34 33.46 -3.78 11.44
N ARG A 35 34.66 -3.47 10.93
CA ARG A 35 35.24 -2.12 10.76
C ARG A 35 34.29 -1.12 10.06
N GLU A 36 33.74 -0.17 10.80
CA GLU A 36 33.22 1.09 10.24
C GLU A 36 34.42 1.86 9.66
N ARG A 37 34.36 2.18 8.37
CA ARG A 37 35.40 2.97 7.70
C ARG A 37 34.71 4.21 7.15
N ILE A 38 35.06 5.38 7.68
CA ILE A 38 34.68 6.66 7.07
C ILE A 38 35.50 6.78 5.80
N VAL A 39 34.87 6.68 4.63
CA VAL A 39 35.57 6.68 3.34
C VAL A 39 35.68 8.08 2.76
N ALA A 40 34.77 9.00 3.08
CA ALA A 40 34.90 10.40 2.67
C ALA A 40 34.14 11.34 3.61
N ARG A 41 34.79 12.45 3.97
CA ARG A 41 34.14 13.65 4.52
C ARG A 41 34.65 14.81 3.69
N ALA A 42 34.07 14.99 2.52
CA ALA A 42 34.51 15.99 1.57
C ALA A 42 33.30 16.76 1.09
N SER A 43 33.35 18.08 1.22
CA SER A 43 32.31 19.01 0.80
C SER A 43 32.17 19.11 -0.73
N ARG A 44 32.49 18.05 -1.52
CA ARG A 44 32.43 17.98 -3.01
C ARG A 44 32.90 16.64 -3.66
N THR A 45 32.65 15.45 -3.10
CA THR A 45 32.98 14.17 -3.77
C THR A 45 31.70 13.43 -4.19
N THR A 46 31.66 12.88 -5.41
CA THR A 46 30.50 12.10 -5.88
C THR A 46 30.42 10.74 -5.17
N LEU A 47 29.20 10.24 -4.96
CA LEU A 47 28.97 8.90 -4.40
C LEU A 47 29.74 7.81 -5.15
N ARG A 48 29.84 7.95 -6.48
CA ARG A 48 30.58 7.05 -7.37
C ARG A 48 32.07 6.96 -7.01
N ASP A 49 32.72 8.10 -6.80
CA ASP A 49 34.15 8.15 -6.49
C ASP A 49 34.45 7.64 -5.09
N ALA A 50 33.55 7.91 -4.13
CA ALA A 50 33.69 7.43 -2.76
C ALA A 50 33.64 5.90 -2.67
N LEU A 51 32.74 5.25 -3.42
CA LEU A 51 32.52 3.80 -3.37
C LEU A 51 33.59 2.98 -4.14
N ARG A 52 34.24 3.54 -5.17
CA ARG A 52 35.26 2.84 -5.99
C ARG A 52 36.63 2.69 -5.32
N SER A 53 36.87 3.34 -4.19
CA SER A 53 38.18 3.41 -3.53
C SER A 53 38.62 2.17 -2.73
N ASN A 54 37.87 1.04 -2.76
CA ASN A 54 38.17 -0.12 -1.92
C ASN A 54 37.90 -1.49 -2.61
N GLU A 55 38.84 -2.44 -2.47
CA GLU A 55 38.98 -3.62 -3.34
C GLU A 55 38.42 -4.96 -2.79
N SER A 56 37.50 -4.98 -1.83
CA SER A 56 37.03 -6.26 -1.28
C SER A 56 35.91 -6.91 -2.11
N ARG A 57 36.24 -7.99 -2.82
CA ARG A 57 35.26 -8.87 -3.50
C ARG A 57 34.45 -9.67 -2.48
N GLY A 58 33.12 -9.65 -2.60
CA GLY A 58 32.19 -10.50 -1.83
C GLY A 58 31.63 -9.87 -0.55
N SER A 59 31.71 -8.55 -0.40
CA SER A 59 31.18 -7.84 0.78
C SER A 59 29.74 -7.37 0.58
N ILE A 60 29.01 -7.27 1.69
CA ILE A 60 27.74 -6.53 1.74
C ILE A 60 28.07 -5.08 2.08
N VAL A 61 27.47 -4.17 1.31
CA VAL A 61 27.67 -2.74 1.43
C VAL A 61 26.40 -2.11 1.94
N PHE A 62 26.55 -1.38 3.03
CA PHE A 62 25.54 -0.51 3.58
C PHE A 62 26.01 0.92 3.40
N VAL A 63 25.19 1.73 2.74
CA VAL A 63 25.47 3.14 2.47
C VAL A 63 24.47 4.00 3.22
N VAL A 64 24.96 4.91 4.06
CA VAL A 64 24.14 5.88 4.80
C VAL A 64 24.53 7.28 4.40
N ASP A 65 23.50 8.08 4.13
CA ASP A 65 23.60 9.51 3.96
C ASP A 65 23.21 10.21 5.27
N GLU A 66 24.10 11.05 5.79
CA GLU A 66 23.84 11.87 6.98
C GLU A 66 23.38 13.28 6.60
N GLY A 67 22.07 13.44 6.39
CA GLY A 67 21.33 14.72 6.45
C GLY A 67 20.38 14.77 7.66
N GLU A 68 19.40 15.69 7.72
CA GLU A 68 18.46 15.83 8.87
C GLU A 68 17.72 14.54 9.26
N ASN A 69 17.65 13.55 8.36
CA ASN A 69 17.14 12.21 8.60
C ASN A 69 18.15 11.15 8.15
N THR A 70 19.19 10.89 8.95
CA THR A 70 20.18 9.83 8.69
C THR A 70 19.51 8.48 8.42
N ARG A 71 19.58 7.98 7.18
CA ARG A 71 19.01 6.68 6.79
C ARG A 71 19.89 5.94 5.78
N ALA A 72 19.76 4.62 5.76
CA ALA A 72 20.37 3.73 4.79
C ALA A 72 19.70 3.94 3.43
N VAL A 73 20.51 4.23 2.41
CA VAL A 73 20.02 4.50 1.05
C VAL A 73 20.25 3.32 0.11
N PHE A 74 21.17 2.41 0.44
CA PHE A 74 21.43 1.19 -0.33
C PHE A 74 21.94 0.06 0.57
N VAL A 75 21.45 -1.16 0.35
CA VAL A 75 21.97 -2.40 0.94
C VAL A 75 22.19 -3.42 -0.17
N GLY A 76 23.42 -3.59 -0.63
CA GLY A 76 23.74 -4.48 -1.75
C GLY A 76 24.88 -5.43 -1.45
N GLY A 77 24.96 -6.50 -2.24
CA GLY A 77 25.98 -7.52 -2.09
C GLY A 77 26.86 -7.64 -3.34
N GLY A 78 28.18 -7.58 -3.16
CA GLY A 78 29.14 -7.78 -4.24
C GLY A 78 29.54 -6.51 -4.98
N ARG A 79 30.63 -6.63 -5.77
CA ARG A 79 31.28 -5.49 -6.44
C ARG A 79 30.44 -4.95 -7.61
N ASP A 80 29.86 -5.83 -8.41
CA ASP A 80 29.12 -5.45 -9.62
C ASP A 80 27.83 -4.70 -9.26
N ALA A 81 27.13 -5.13 -8.21
CA ALA A 81 25.95 -4.43 -7.69
C ALA A 81 26.29 -3.03 -7.15
N LEU A 82 27.48 -2.90 -6.54
CA LEU A 82 27.98 -1.62 -6.07
C LEU A 82 28.36 -0.69 -7.23
N GLU A 83 29.01 -1.23 -8.26
CA GLU A 83 29.38 -0.48 -9.48
C GLU A 83 28.13 0.00 -10.21
N ALA A 84 27.11 -0.86 -10.37
CA ALA A 84 25.83 -0.49 -10.96
C ALA A 84 25.12 0.62 -10.16
N TYR A 85 25.08 0.52 -8.82
CA TYR A 85 24.50 1.56 -7.97
C TYR A 85 25.26 2.90 -8.07
N ALA A 86 26.59 2.85 -8.07
CA ALA A 86 27.45 4.01 -8.25
C ALA A 86 27.31 4.63 -9.65
N GLU A 87 26.96 3.85 -10.67
CA GLU A 87 26.72 4.32 -12.03
C GLU A 87 25.34 4.96 -12.18
N SER A 88 24.31 4.37 -11.57
CA SER A 88 22.93 4.85 -11.68
C SER A 88 22.59 6.04 -10.78
N THR A 89 23.47 6.40 -9.85
CA THR A 89 23.17 7.41 -8.81
C THR A 89 24.03 8.66 -9.00
N GLU A 90 23.39 9.79 -9.30
CA GLU A 90 24.02 11.12 -9.42
C GLU A 90 23.86 11.97 -8.14
N ARG A 91 23.58 11.35 -6.99
CA ARG A 91 23.34 12.07 -5.73
C ARG A 91 24.63 12.71 -5.19
N ASP A 92 24.54 14.01 -4.90
CA ASP A 92 25.51 14.72 -4.05
C ASP A 92 25.27 14.33 -2.59
N VAL A 93 26.28 13.76 -1.94
CA VAL A 93 26.20 13.31 -0.54
C VAL A 93 27.08 14.18 0.35
N GLU A 94 26.54 14.72 1.43
CA GLU A 94 27.27 15.64 2.33
C GLU A 94 28.21 14.86 3.27
N THR A 95 27.75 13.72 3.81
CA THR A 95 28.59 12.79 4.58
C THR A 95 28.14 11.36 4.31
N LEU A 96 29.09 10.54 3.83
CA LEU A 96 28.85 9.16 3.44
C LEU A 96 29.46 8.18 4.44
N TRP A 97 28.61 7.35 5.04
CA TRP A 97 29.07 6.23 5.87
C TRP A 97 28.89 4.92 5.12
N VAL A 98 29.99 4.17 5.00
CA VAL A 98 29.97 2.85 4.37
C VAL A 98 30.33 1.80 5.40
N ARG A 99 29.41 0.87 5.63
CA ARG A 99 29.68 -0.32 6.45
C ARG A 99 29.84 -1.52 5.53
N TRP A 100 30.94 -2.23 5.75
CA TRP A 100 31.28 -3.44 5.00
C TRP A 100 31.11 -4.65 5.91
N GLU A 101 30.33 -5.62 5.47
CA GLU A 101 30.28 -6.94 6.10
C GLU A 101 30.97 -7.95 5.20
N THR A 102 31.94 -8.68 5.76
CA THR A 102 32.73 -9.66 5.01
C THR A 102 32.07 -11.02 5.08
N LEU A 103 31.65 -11.56 3.94
CA LEU A 103 31.23 -12.95 3.83
C LEU A 103 32.43 -13.87 3.62
N GLY A 104 32.32 -15.13 4.04
CA GLY A 104 33.36 -16.13 3.84
C GLY A 104 33.64 -16.34 2.34
N ARG A 105 34.90 -16.64 1.98
CA ARG A 105 35.38 -16.76 0.56
C ARG A 105 34.61 -17.74 -0.33
N ARG A 106 33.77 -18.62 0.24
CA ARG A 106 32.94 -19.60 -0.48
C ARG A 106 31.44 -19.29 -0.40
N ALA A 107 31.06 -18.11 0.10
CA ALA A 107 29.67 -17.69 0.18
C ALA A 107 29.07 -17.65 -1.23
N ARG A 108 28.05 -18.50 -1.45
CA ARG A 108 27.29 -18.54 -2.70
C ARG A 108 26.25 -17.42 -2.71
N ALA A 109 25.67 -17.13 -3.87
CA ALA A 109 24.62 -16.12 -4.03
C ALA A 109 23.46 -16.25 -3.02
N SER A 110 23.13 -17.48 -2.60
CA SER A 110 22.11 -17.74 -1.58
C SER A 110 22.48 -17.20 -0.19
N ALA A 111 23.74 -17.30 0.22
CA ALA A 111 24.22 -16.77 1.50
C ALA A 111 24.27 -15.23 1.49
N LEU A 112 24.63 -14.64 0.34
CA LEU A 112 24.58 -13.20 0.12
C LEU A 112 23.14 -12.68 0.26
N ASN A 113 22.19 -13.31 -0.44
CA ASN A 113 20.78 -12.93 -0.40
C ASN A 113 20.15 -13.11 0.99
N ALA A 114 20.50 -14.18 1.71
CA ALA A 114 20.02 -14.39 3.07
C ALA A 114 20.47 -13.26 4.01
N LYS A 115 21.73 -12.83 3.87
CA LYS A 115 22.29 -11.79 4.72
C LYS A 115 21.75 -10.39 4.36
N VAL A 116 21.56 -10.09 3.08
CA VAL A 116 20.86 -8.86 2.64
C VAL A 116 19.44 -8.79 3.25
N LYS A 117 18.68 -9.90 3.24
CA LYS A 117 17.35 -9.95 3.88
C LYS A 117 17.41 -9.73 5.38
N GLU A 118 18.33 -10.39 6.07
CA GLU A 118 18.55 -10.21 7.52
C GLU A 118 18.84 -8.73 7.83
N THR A 119 19.69 -8.09 7.05
CA THR A 119 20.03 -6.68 7.22
C THR A 119 18.85 -5.76 6.95
N ILE A 120 18.09 -5.96 5.87
CA ILE A 120 16.89 -5.16 5.58
C ILE A 120 15.85 -5.32 6.70
N ALA A 121 15.64 -6.54 7.19
CA ALA A 121 14.75 -6.79 8.32
C ALA A 121 15.22 -6.04 9.59
N ALA A 122 16.53 -6.00 9.85
CA ALA A 122 17.09 -5.27 11.00
C ALA A 122 16.96 -3.74 10.88
N LEU A 123 16.89 -3.20 9.66
CA LEU A 123 16.68 -1.77 9.41
C LEU A 123 15.22 -1.34 9.59
N GLY A 124 14.27 -2.27 9.50
CA GLY A 124 12.83 -1.98 9.59
C GLY A 124 12.24 -1.33 8.33
N TYR A 125 13.03 -1.15 7.27
CA TYR A 125 12.59 -0.72 5.94
C TYR A 125 13.58 -1.20 4.88
N ALA A 126 13.11 -1.34 3.63
CA ALA A 126 13.96 -1.60 2.48
C ALA A 126 14.38 -0.25 1.85
N PRO A 127 15.68 0.02 1.63
CA PRO A 127 16.09 1.21 0.91
C PRO A 127 15.46 1.26 -0.49
N GLU A 128 15.02 2.43 -0.92
CA GLU A 128 14.30 2.66 -2.17
C GLU A 128 15.06 2.09 -3.40
N ASP A 129 16.40 2.18 -3.36
CA ASP A 129 17.28 1.75 -4.44
C ASP A 129 17.53 0.22 -4.47
N ASN A 130 16.95 -0.54 -3.52
CA ASN A 130 17.05 -2.00 -3.41
C ASN A 130 15.82 -2.77 -3.92
N ALA A 131 14.76 -2.07 -4.33
CA ALA A 131 13.44 -2.66 -4.58
C ALA A 131 13.47 -3.82 -5.61
N GLY A 132 14.32 -3.72 -6.65
CA GLY A 132 14.47 -4.77 -7.67
C GLY A 132 15.12 -6.07 -7.17
N ALA A 133 16.05 -5.99 -6.19
CA ALA A 133 16.76 -7.16 -5.68
C ALA A 133 15.96 -7.93 -4.61
N VAL A 134 15.12 -7.23 -3.84
CA VAL A 134 14.24 -7.83 -2.82
C VAL A 134 13.05 -8.53 -3.46
N ALA A 135 12.52 -7.98 -4.56
CA ALA A 135 11.46 -8.59 -5.37
C ALA A 135 11.88 -9.96 -5.94
N SER A 136 13.14 -10.11 -6.36
CA SER A 136 13.61 -11.34 -7.01
C SER A 136 13.96 -12.49 -6.04
N ALA A 137 14.09 -12.22 -4.74
CA ALA A 137 14.64 -13.18 -3.78
C ALA A 137 13.62 -13.79 -2.80
N THR A 138 12.40 -13.25 -2.64
CA THR A 138 11.57 -13.53 -1.44
C THR A 138 10.22 -14.20 -1.67
N GLN A 139 9.81 -14.49 -2.90
CA GLN A 139 8.58 -15.25 -3.11
C GLN A 139 8.88 -16.56 -3.84
N LYS A 140 8.78 -17.65 -3.08
CA LYS A 140 8.38 -18.94 -3.63
C LYS A 140 7.00 -18.68 -4.22
N ALA A 141 6.94 -18.58 -5.53
CA ALA A 141 5.70 -18.41 -6.26
C ALA A 141 4.69 -19.46 -5.77
N ALA A 142 3.58 -19.02 -5.18
CA ALA A 142 2.35 -19.75 -5.39
C ALA A 142 2.19 -19.82 -6.91
N GLU A 143 1.97 -21.01 -7.46
CA GLU A 143 1.79 -21.17 -8.89
C GLU A 143 0.73 -20.17 -9.37
N PRO A 144 1.04 -19.33 -10.36
CA PRO A 144 0.10 -18.34 -10.84
C PRO A 144 -1.03 -19.08 -11.56
N THR A 145 -2.18 -19.19 -10.91
CA THR A 145 -3.42 -19.51 -11.61
C THR A 145 -3.79 -18.29 -12.44
N GLY A 146 -3.76 -18.46 -13.77
CA GLY A 146 -4.05 -17.40 -14.73
C GLY A 146 -5.24 -16.53 -14.30
N GLY A 147 -5.02 -15.21 -14.30
CA GLY A 147 -5.83 -14.21 -13.61
C GLY A 147 -7.34 -14.40 -13.72
N GLY A 148 -7.99 -14.57 -12.57
CA GLY A 148 -9.44 -14.48 -12.47
C GLY A 148 -10.07 -15.11 -11.23
N GLN A 149 -9.36 -15.93 -10.44
CA GLN A 149 -9.95 -16.56 -9.25
C GLN A 149 -9.45 -15.91 -7.96
N ALA A 150 -10.38 -15.37 -7.18
CA ALA A 150 -10.09 -14.90 -5.83
C ALA A 150 -9.83 -16.10 -4.91
N THR A 151 -8.71 -16.08 -4.19
CA THR A 151 -8.31 -17.15 -3.27
C THR A 151 -8.25 -16.62 -1.83
N PHE A 152 -8.83 -17.39 -0.91
CA PHE A 152 -8.85 -17.03 0.51
C PHE A 152 -8.35 -18.21 1.34
N ALA A 153 -7.43 -17.93 2.27
CA ALA A 153 -6.98 -18.90 3.26
C ALA A 153 -7.97 -18.94 4.44
N ARG A 154 -7.83 -19.96 5.29
CA ARG A 154 -8.57 -20.04 6.56
C ARG A 154 -8.42 -18.77 7.40
N SER A 155 -7.20 -18.27 7.54
CA SER A 155 -6.89 -17.05 8.30
C SER A 155 -7.58 -15.81 7.73
N HIS A 156 -7.86 -15.78 6.43
CA HIS A 156 -8.61 -14.68 5.80
C HIS A 156 -10.09 -14.71 6.22
N LEU A 157 -10.68 -15.89 6.32
CA LEU A 157 -12.05 -16.05 6.81
C LEU A 157 -12.15 -15.67 8.29
N GLU A 158 -11.19 -16.11 9.10
CA GLU A 158 -11.12 -15.80 10.53
C GLU A 158 -10.93 -14.29 10.77
N ALA A 159 -10.10 -13.61 9.97
CA ALA A 159 -9.94 -12.16 10.02
C ALA A 159 -11.23 -11.42 9.60
N LEU A 160 -11.86 -11.84 8.50
CA LEU A 160 -13.11 -11.25 8.05
C LEU A 160 -14.25 -11.42 9.08
N ASP A 161 -14.29 -12.55 9.79
CA ASP A 161 -15.28 -12.80 10.83
C ASP A 161 -15.01 -11.99 12.11
N ARG A 162 -13.77 -12.00 12.58
CA ARG A 162 -13.36 -11.34 13.84
C ARG A 162 -13.30 -9.82 13.71
N ASP A 163 -12.67 -9.33 12.66
CA ASP A 163 -12.33 -7.91 12.49
C ASP A 163 -13.28 -7.21 11.51
N GLY A 164 -14.11 -7.96 10.78
CA GLY A 164 -15.00 -7.43 9.74
C GLY A 164 -14.27 -6.99 8.47
N ILE A 165 -12.97 -7.25 8.36
CA ILE A 165 -12.10 -6.88 7.25
C ILE A 165 -10.98 -7.91 7.06
N VAL A 166 -10.58 -8.10 5.81
CA VAL A 166 -9.35 -8.82 5.46
C VAL A 166 -8.58 -8.05 4.38
N VAL A 167 -7.26 -8.03 4.51
CA VAL A 167 -6.32 -7.42 3.56
C VAL A 167 -5.48 -8.52 2.93
N ILE A 168 -5.46 -8.59 1.60
CA ILE A 168 -4.70 -9.59 0.85
C ILE A 168 -3.82 -8.90 -0.19
N ASP A 169 -2.55 -9.25 -0.21
CA ASP A 169 -1.60 -8.84 -1.25
C ASP A 169 -1.28 -10.05 -2.16
N GLY A 170 -0.92 -9.79 -3.41
CA GLY A 170 -0.43 -10.83 -4.33
C GLY A 170 -1.50 -11.71 -4.99
N MET A 171 -2.74 -11.23 -5.12
CA MET A 171 -3.78 -11.92 -5.90
C MET A 171 -3.62 -11.81 -7.42
N LEU A 172 -2.84 -10.83 -7.88
CA LEU A 172 -2.53 -10.60 -9.29
C LEU A 172 -1.02 -10.47 -9.45
N ASP A 173 -0.51 -10.94 -10.58
CA ASP A 173 0.90 -10.80 -10.93
C ASP A 173 1.26 -9.35 -11.34
N ALA A 174 2.55 -9.05 -11.34
CA ALA A 174 3.05 -7.69 -11.60
C ALA A 174 2.75 -7.19 -13.02
N GLU A 175 2.74 -8.07 -14.03
CA GLU A 175 2.43 -7.69 -15.42
C GLU A 175 0.97 -7.26 -15.53
N THR A 176 0.06 -8.06 -14.99
CA THR A 176 -1.37 -7.74 -14.89
C THR A 176 -1.61 -6.42 -14.14
N LEU A 177 -0.88 -6.18 -13.04
CA LEU A 177 -1.03 -4.95 -12.26
C LEU A 177 -0.53 -3.72 -13.01
N ASN A 178 0.58 -3.81 -13.73
CA ASN A 178 1.10 -2.71 -14.54
C ASN A 178 0.07 -2.30 -15.62
N ASP A 179 -0.49 -3.27 -16.34
CA ASP A 179 -1.53 -3.01 -17.34
C ASP A 179 -2.80 -2.39 -16.73
N ALA A 180 -3.19 -2.82 -15.53
CA ALA A 180 -4.33 -2.28 -14.81
C ALA A 180 -4.11 -0.83 -14.36
N VAL A 181 -2.90 -0.49 -13.90
CA VAL A 181 -2.51 0.88 -13.54
C VAL A 181 -2.60 1.80 -14.75
N GLU A 182 -2.04 1.40 -15.89
CA GLU A 182 -2.12 2.20 -17.11
C GLU A 182 -3.57 2.37 -17.57
N SER A 183 -4.39 1.32 -17.44
CA SER A 183 -5.80 1.36 -17.81
C SER A 183 -6.63 2.30 -16.92
N VAL A 184 -6.42 2.29 -15.59
CA VAL A 184 -7.16 3.18 -14.68
C VAL A 184 -6.73 4.64 -14.86
N ARG A 185 -5.44 4.89 -15.10
CA ARG A 185 -4.93 6.23 -15.46
C ARG A 185 -5.53 6.71 -16.77
N ALA A 186 -5.67 5.83 -17.77
CA ALA A 186 -6.30 6.16 -19.04
C ALA A 186 -7.78 6.58 -18.87
N LEU A 187 -8.53 5.98 -17.93
CA LEU A 187 -9.90 6.42 -17.63
C LEU A 187 -9.92 7.90 -17.20
N HIS A 188 -9.02 8.28 -16.29
CA HIS A 188 -8.89 9.66 -15.85
C HIS A 188 -8.42 10.58 -16.98
N ALA A 189 -7.33 10.23 -17.67
CA ALA A 189 -6.74 11.04 -18.73
C ALA A 189 -7.69 11.29 -19.93
N ARG A 190 -8.65 10.39 -20.16
CA ARG A 190 -9.69 10.53 -21.19
C ARG A 190 -10.96 11.23 -20.70
N GLY A 191 -11.00 11.71 -19.46
CA GLY A 191 -12.17 12.39 -18.88
C GLY A 191 -13.38 11.47 -18.65
N LEU A 192 -13.15 10.16 -18.49
CA LEU A 192 -14.19 9.17 -18.22
C LEU A 192 -14.51 9.06 -16.72
N MET A 193 -13.62 9.57 -15.86
CA MET A 193 -13.87 9.74 -14.43
C MET A 193 -14.42 11.15 -14.17
N ARG A 194 -15.44 11.26 -13.32
CA ARG A 194 -16.06 12.55 -12.97
C ARG A 194 -16.38 12.60 -11.49
N ASN A 195 -16.09 13.72 -10.84
CA ASN A 195 -16.63 14.02 -9.54
C ASN A 195 -18.16 14.18 -9.65
N LEU A 196 -18.90 13.49 -8.79
CA LEU A 196 -20.37 13.52 -8.77
C LEU A 196 -20.94 14.58 -7.81
N GLU A 197 -20.07 15.41 -7.22
CA GLU A 197 -20.37 16.47 -6.26
C GLU A 197 -21.21 15.97 -5.07
N GLN A 198 -20.95 14.72 -4.67
CA GLN A 198 -21.63 14.10 -3.54
C GLN A 198 -21.00 14.58 -2.22
N SER A 199 -21.84 14.99 -1.28
CA SER A 199 -21.38 15.45 0.02
C SER A 199 -20.54 14.39 0.74
N GLY A 200 -19.38 14.81 1.26
CA GLY A 200 -18.51 13.97 2.08
C GLY A 200 -17.45 13.18 1.31
N ARG A 201 -17.39 13.29 -0.02
CA ARG A 201 -16.38 12.63 -0.86
C ARG A 201 -15.91 13.54 -1.99
N ASP A 202 -14.62 13.48 -2.29
CA ASP A 202 -13.98 14.38 -3.26
C ASP A 202 -13.42 13.64 -4.50
N ASP A 203 -13.79 12.38 -4.71
CA ASP A 203 -13.23 11.55 -5.77
C ASP A 203 -13.91 11.70 -7.13
N ASP A 204 -13.10 11.55 -8.18
CA ASP A 204 -13.58 11.33 -9.54
C ASP A 204 -13.89 9.86 -9.75
N VAL A 205 -15.07 9.53 -10.25
CA VAL A 205 -15.50 8.13 -10.42
C VAL A 205 -15.88 7.80 -11.86
N ALA A 206 -15.61 6.56 -12.25
CA ALA A 206 -16.12 5.94 -13.46
C ALA A 206 -16.85 4.63 -13.10
N VAL A 207 -18.07 4.47 -13.62
CA VAL A 207 -18.83 3.23 -13.46
C VAL A 207 -18.39 2.23 -14.51
N LEU A 208 -17.96 1.05 -14.05
CA LEU A 208 -17.57 -0.07 -14.90
C LEU A 208 -18.71 -1.09 -14.94
N SER A 209 -19.54 -1.03 -15.98
CA SER A 209 -20.60 -2.02 -16.20
C SER A 209 -20.02 -3.34 -16.71
N THR A 210 -20.40 -4.47 -16.12
CA THR A 210 -19.87 -5.79 -16.51
C THR A 210 -20.31 -6.22 -17.91
N SER A 211 -21.45 -5.72 -18.39
CA SER A 211 -21.95 -5.95 -19.75
C SER A 211 -21.39 -4.96 -20.78
N ALA A 212 -20.81 -3.85 -20.33
CA ALA A 212 -20.36 -2.76 -21.18
C ALA A 212 -19.11 -2.07 -20.58
N LEU A 213 -18.04 -2.85 -20.40
CA LEU A 213 -16.75 -2.28 -20.00
C LEU A 213 -16.23 -1.29 -21.06
N PRO A 214 -15.45 -0.27 -20.67
CA PRO A 214 -14.85 0.67 -21.61
C PRO A 214 -14.15 -0.02 -22.78
N SER A 215 -14.48 0.39 -24.00
CA SER A 215 -13.89 -0.13 -25.23
C SER A 215 -12.59 0.62 -25.55
N GLY A 216 -11.60 -0.11 -26.09
CA GLY A 216 -10.27 0.42 -26.34
C GLY A 216 -9.20 -0.52 -25.82
N ARG A 217 -8.05 -0.58 -26.49
CA ARG A 217 -6.93 -1.43 -26.07
C ARG A 217 -6.34 -0.95 -24.75
N GLU A 218 -6.37 0.36 -24.54
CA GLU A 218 -5.89 1.05 -23.35
C GLU A 218 -6.64 0.69 -22.06
N PHE A 219 -7.84 0.10 -22.14
CA PHE A 219 -8.63 -0.27 -20.95
C PHE A 219 -8.61 -1.77 -20.65
N LEU A 220 -7.93 -2.57 -21.47
CA LEU A 220 -7.94 -4.04 -21.34
C LEU A 220 -7.33 -4.52 -20.03
N GLY A 221 -6.38 -3.78 -19.46
CA GLY A 221 -5.73 -4.11 -18.19
C GLY A 221 -6.68 -4.06 -16.98
N LEU A 222 -7.84 -3.41 -17.07
CA LEU A 222 -8.86 -3.47 -16.00
C LEU A 222 -9.58 -4.82 -15.94
N ARG A 223 -9.56 -5.62 -17.02
CA ARG A 223 -10.37 -6.85 -17.09
C ARG A 223 -9.98 -7.88 -16.02
N PRO A 224 -8.69 -8.18 -15.77
CA PRO A 224 -8.32 -9.11 -14.70
C PRO A 224 -8.73 -8.61 -13.31
N VAL A 225 -8.61 -7.30 -13.04
CA VAL A 225 -9.04 -6.70 -11.77
C VAL A 225 -10.55 -6.83 -11.57
N VAL A 226 -11.33 -6.51 -12.61
CA VAL A 226 -12.79 -6.68 -12.60
C VAL A 226 -13.16 -8.14 -12.37
N ARG A 227 -12.53 -9.09 -13.07
CA ARG A 227 -12.78 -10.53 -12.90
C ARG A 227 -12.48 -10.99 -11.48
N LEU A 228 -11.34 -10.58 -10.91
CA LEU A 228 -10.95 -10.91 -9.54
C LEU A 228 -12.02 -10.44 -8.54
N LEU A 229 -12.42 -9.17 -8.61
CA LEU A 229 -13.39 -8.60 -7.68
C LEU A 229 -14.79 -9.24 -7.82
N LEU A 230 -15.20 -9.58 -9.04
CA LEU A 230 -16.45 -10.31 -9.28
C LEU A 230 -16.39 -11.77 -8.80
N ASP A 231 -15.21 -12.38 -8.69
CA ASP A 231 -15.06 -13.74 -8.20
C ASP A 231 -14.97 -13.83 -6.67
N VAL A 232 -14.80 -12.71 -5.95
CA VAL A 232 -14.73 -12.69 -4.47
C VAL A 232 -15.83 -13.51 -3.79
N PRO A 233 -17.13 -13.39 -4.16
CA PRO A 233 -18.18 -14.24 -3.59
C PRO A 233 -17.93 -15.74 -3.75
N ASN A 234 -17.41 -16.17 -4.90
CA ASN A 234 -17.11 -17.58 -5.13
C ASN A 234 -15.83 -18.00 -4.41
N GLY A 235 -14.81 -17.14 -4.37
CA GLY A 235 -13.59 -17.37 -3.60
C GLY A 235 -13.86 -17.58 -2.12
N LEU A 236 -14.70 -16.74 -1.51
CA LEU A 236 -15.10 -16.87 -0.11
C LEU A 236 -15.88 -18.17 0.13
N ARG A 237 -16.78 -18.56 -0.78
CA ARG A 237 -17.50 -19.84 -0.68
C ARG A 237 -16.59 -21.04 -0.77
N ARG A 238 -15.69 -21.07 -1.77
CA ARG A 238 -14.68 -22.14 -1.92
C ARG A 238 -13.85 -22.27 -0.65
N ALA A 239 -13.33 -21.15 -0.13
CA ALA A 239 -12.57 -21.16 1.11
C ALA A 239 -13.40 -21.65 2.31
N LEU A 240 -14.68 -21.28 2.41
CA LEU A 240 -15.55 -21.75 3.48
C LEU A 240 -15.81 -23.27 3.38
N ASP A 241 -16.02 -23.78 2.18
CA ASP A 241 -16.24 -25.20 1.92
C ASP A 241 -14.95 -26.02 2.12
N ASP A 242 -13.78 -25.47 1.80
CA ASP A 242 -12.47 -26.09 2.04
C ASP A 242 -12.07 -26.09 3.54
N ASN A 243 -12.68 -25.21 4.34
CA ASN A 243 -12.34 -25.01 5.76
C ASN A 243 -13.55 -25.25 6.66
N THR A 244 -14.23 -26.38 6.50
CA THR A 244 -15.44 -26.75 7.28
C THR A 244 -15.23 -26.72 8.80
N ASN A 245 -14.01 -26.99 9.27
CA ASN A 245 -13.64 -26.99 10.69
C ASN A 245 -13.24 -25.60 11.23
N ALA A 246 -13.25 -24.55 10.41
CA ALA A 246 -12.98 -23.19 10.89
C ALA A 246 -14.15 -22.69 11.74
N GLU A 247 -13.86 -22.09 12.89
CA GLU A 247 -14.85 -21.49 13.80
C GLU A 247 -15.25 -20.09 13.30
N ILE A 248 -15.98 -20.04 12.18
CA ILE A 248 -16.58 -18.82 11.63
C ILE A 248 -18.00 -18.64 12.19
N SER A 249 -18.38 -17.44 12.59
CA SER A 249 -19.72 -17.15 13.08
C SER A 249 -20.81 -17.44 12.04
N GLU A 250 -22.02 -17.76 12.49
CA GLU A 250 -23.15 -18.01 11.59
C GLU A 250 -23.49 -16.76 10.76
N ASP A 251 -23.34 -15.55 11.32
CA ASP A 251 -23.56 -14.31 10.58
C ASP A 251 -22.63 -14.19 9.35
N THR A 252 -21.33 -14.39 9.53
CA THR A 252 -20.37 -14.34 8.42
C THR A 252 -20.58 -15.47 7.42
N ARG A 253 -20.85 -16.71 7.87
CA ARG A 253 -21.17 -17.83 6.96
C ARG A 253 -22.40 -17.53 6.12
N SER A 254 -23.45 -17.06 6.76
CA SER A 254 -24.73 -16.67 6.19
C SER A 254 -24.55 -15.58 5.11
N LYS A 255 -23.73 -14.55 5.40
CA LYS A 255 -23.33 -13.52 4.43
C LYS A 255 -22.55 -14.07 3.24
N ILE A 256 -21.50 -14.88 3.48
CA ILE A 256 -20.70 -15.51 2.41
C ILE A 256 -21.58 -16.39 1.49
N ARG A 257 -22.50 -17.17 2.07
CA ARG A 257 -23.40 -18.01 1.28
C ARG A 257 -24.34 -17.18 0.40
N ARG A 258 -24.78 -16.00 0.85
CA ARG A 258 -25.77 -15.17 0.14
C ARG A 258 -25.19 -14.08 -0.76
N CYS A 259 -23.97 -13.62 -0.54
CA CYS A 259 -23.42 -12.50 -1.31
C CYS A 259 -23.26 -12.85 -2.80
N ALA A 260 -23.66 -11.96 -3.70
CA ALA A 260 -23.57 -12.14 -5.14
C ALA A 260 -22.73 -11.01 -5.75
N PRO A 261 -22.03 -11.26 -6.87
CA PRO A 261 -21.24 -10.22 -7.52
C PRO A 261 -22.16 -9.17 -8.15
N PRO A 262 -21.80 -7.88 -8.12
CA PRO A 262 -22.59 -6.83 -8.75
C PRO A 262 -22.50 -6.86 -10.28
N ASP A 263 -23.43 -6.18 -10.95
CA ASP A 263 -23.39 -5.91 -12.40
C ASP A 263 -22.57 -4.65 -12.76
N ARG A 264 -22.14 -3.89 -11.75
CA ARG A 264 -21.36 -2.66 -11.89
C ARG A 264 -20.30 -2.55 -10.80
N LEU A 265 -19.14 -2.03 -11.17
CA LEU A 265 -18.05 -1.65 -10.27
C LEU A 265 -17.81 -0.14 -10.38
N MET A 266 -17.02 0.41 -9.47
CA MET A 266 -16.58 1.80 -9.49
C MET A 266 -15.05 1.85 -9.56
N ALA A 267 -14.50 2.48 -10.59
CA ALA A 267 -13.14 2.97 -10.54
C ALA A 267 -13.17 4.39 -9.95
N ALA A 268 -12.29 4.68 -9.00
CA ALA A 268 -12.22 5.98 -8.34
C ALA A 268 -10.80 6.53 -8.33
N ARG A 269 -10.69 7.85 -8.42
CA ARG A 269 -9.47 8.63 -8.24
C ARG A 269 -9.69 9.67 -7.14
N TYR A 270 -8.85 9.67 -6.13
CA TYR A 270 -8.69 10.80 -5.20
C TYR A 270 -7.47 11.59 -5.64
N GLY A 271 -7.67 12.85 -6.03
CA GLY A 271 -6.59 13.73 -6.50
C GLY A 271 -5.64 14.18 -5.37
N PRO A 272 -4.50 14.80 -5.72
CA PRO A 272 -3.50 15.28 -4.77
C PRO A 272 -3.94 16.51 -3.97
N GLU A 273 -5.12 17.05 -4.26
CA GLU A 273 -5.69 18.26 -3.66
C GLU A 273 -6.24 18.04 -2.25
N ASN A 274 -5.70 17.04 -1.51
CA ASN A 274 -6.25 16.52 -0.26
C ASN A 274 -7.66 15.89 -0.41
N CYS A 275 -7.98 15.36 -1.58
CA CYS A 275 -9.23 14.63 -1.81
C CYS A 275 -9.38 13.51 -0.77
N ARG A 276 -10.58 13.37 -0.20
CA ARG A 276 -10.88 12.40 0.85
C ARG A 276 -12.30 11.84 0.74
N TYR A 277 -12.62 10.89 1.61
CA TYR A 277 -13.98 10.46 1.89
C TYR A 277 -14.13 10.40 3.41
N VAL A 278 -15.05 11.21 3.96
CA VAL A 278 -15.38 11.20 5.40
C VAL A 278 -15.81 9.82 5.88
N ALA A 279 -15.70 9.59 7.19
CA ALA A 279 -16.08 8.31 7.78
C ALA A 279 -17.54 7.94 7.54
N HIS A 280 -17.76 6.71 7.08
CA HIS A 280 -19.09 6.19 6.72
C HIS A 280 -19.15 4.66 6.82
N LEU A 281 -20.37 4.13 6.80
CA LEU A 281 -20.65 2.73 6.48
C LEU A 281 -21.13 2.64 5.03
N ASP A 282 -20.70 1.61 4.32
CA ASP A 282 -21.15 1.38 2.93
C ASP A 282 -22.62 0.96 2.83
N ASN A 283 -23.12 0.33 3.90
CA ASN A 283 -24.52 -0.01 4.14
C ASN A 283 -24.88 0.54 5.53
N ASP A 284 -25.23 1.84 5.60
CA ASP A 284 -25.64 2.48 6.85
C ASP A 284 -27.16 2.39 7.02
N PRO A 285 -27.69 1.58 7.94
CA PRO A 285 -29.14 1.50 8.18
C PRO A 285 -29.74 2.81 8.73
N ARG A 286 -28.91 3.78 9.14
CA ARG A 286 -29.35 5.10 9.63
C ARG A 286 -29.46 6.12 8.50
N ASP A 287 -28.89 5.84 7.33
CA ASP A 287 -29.02 6.71 6.15
C ASP A 287 -30.45 6.58 5.59
N PRO A 288 -31.25 7.67 5.52
CA PRO A 288 -32.58 7.65 4.91
C PRO A 288 -32.59 7.20 3.45
N GLY A 289 -31.46 7.32 2.75
CA GLY A 289 -31.26 6.84 1.38
C GLY A 289 -30.82 5.38 1.27
N ASN A 290 -30.64 4.64 2.37
CA ASN A 290 -30.03 3.32 2.36
C ASN A 290 -30.82 2.31 1.49
N ASP A 291 -32.15 2.38 1.48
CA ASP A 291 -33.01 1.48 0.71
C ASP A 291 -33.46 2.06 -0.65
N VAL A 292 -32.95 3.23 -1.03
CA VAL A 292 -33.33 3.91 -2.27
C VAL A 292 -32.54 3.35 -3.45
N GLY A 293 -33.25 3.09 -4.56
CA GLY A 293 -32.66 2.67 -5.83
C GLY A 293 -33.10 1.27 -6.29
N THR A 294 -32.45 0.78 -7.33
CA THR A 294 -32.75 -0.53 -7.93
C THR A 294 -32.27 -1.66 -7.01
N PRO A 295 -33.12 -2.66 -6.67
CA PRO A 295 -32.67 -3.83 -5.92
C PRO A 295 -31.43 -4.49 -6.54
N GLY A 296 -30.45 -4.82 -5.69
CA GLY A 296 -29.12 -5.29 -6.10
C GLY A 296 -28.10 -4.17 -6.27
N LEU A 297 -28.53 -2.91 -6.37
CA LEU A 297 -27.69 -1.72 -6.44
C LEU A 297 -27.86 -0.77 -5.25
N ARG A 298 -28.84 -1.03 -4.37
CA ARG A 298 -29.09 -0.20 -3.18
C ARG A 298 -27.97 -0.37 -2.15
N PRO A 299 -27.61 0.67 -1.40
CA PRO A 299 -26.72 0.55 -0.25
C PRO A 299 -27.15 -0.54 0.74
N ALA A 300 -28.45 -0.67 1.02
CA ALA A 300 -29.03 -1.67 1.92
C ALA A 300 -28.87 -3.12 1.46
N ASP A 301 -28.58 -3.35 0.18
CA ASP A 301 -28.34 -4.69 -0.37
C ASP A 301 -26.87 -5.12 -0.23
N ARG A 302 -25.95 -4.19 0.02
CA ARG A 302 -24.50 -4.45 0.06
C ARG A 302 -24.13 -5.33 1.25
N VAL A 303 -23.31 -6.36 1.01
CA VAL A 303 -22.86 -7.34 2.00
C VAL A 303 -21.38 -7.16 2.29
N PHE A 304 -20.55 -7.32 1.27
CA PHE A 304 -19.12 -7.08 1.34
C PHE A 304 -18.69 -6.05 0.30
N THR A 305 -17.85 -5.12 0.71
CA THR A 305 -17.14 -4.20 -0.16
C THR A 305 -15.77 -4.78 -0.46
N CYS A 306 -15.41 -4.82 -1.75
CA CYS A 306 -14.16 -5.39 -2.24
C CYS A 306 -13.41 -4.30 -3.02
N ILE A 307 -12.23 -3.91 -2.55
CA ILE A 307 -11.42 -2.83 -3.14
C ILE A 307 -10.10 -3.40 -3.62
N ALA A 308 -9.73 -3.15 -4.88
CA ALA A 308 -8.39 -3.38 -5.41
C ALA A 308 -7.67 -2.04 -5.65
N TYR A 309 -6.50 -1.88 -5.05
CA TYR A 309 -5.69 -0.67 -5.17
C TYR A 309 -4.69 -0.74 -6.33
N LEU A 310 -4.50 0.38 -7.02
CA LEU A 310 -3.70 0.47 -8.26
C LEU A 310 -2.68 1.63 -8.18
N ASN A 311 -1.97 1.73 -7.04
CA ASN A 311 -1.05 2.83 -6.76
C ASN A 311 0.40 2.33 -6.65
N PRO A 312 1.16 2.27 -7.77
CA PRO A 312 2.55 1.84 -7.71
C PRO A 312 3.39 2.88 -6.97
N ASN A 313 4.44 2.44 -6.28
CA ASN A 313 5.39 3.31 -5.60
C ASN A 313 4.74 4.24 -4.55
N TRP A 314 3.70 3.76 -3.87
CA TRP A 314 3.06 4.51 -2.78
C TRP A 314 4.00 4.59 -1.57
N ILE A 315 4.26 5.80 -1.09
CA ILE A 315 5.13 6.09 0.05
C ILE A 315 4.40 6.95 1.08
N PRO A 316 4.85 7.00 2.35
CA PRO A 316 4.09 7.65 3.43
C PRO A 316 3.69 9.11 3.16
N ILE A 317 4.51 9.90 2.45
CA ILE A 317 4.22 11.31 2.12
C ILE A 317 3.02 11.48 1.17
N HIS A 318 2.61 10.44 0.46
CA HIS A 318 1.42 10.48 -0.40
C HIS A 318 0.11 10.43 0.40
N GLU A 319 0.16 10.10 1.69
CA GLU A 319 -1.00 9.99 2.58
C GLU A 319 -2.08 9.07 1.99
N GLY A 320 -3.35 9.50 1.91
CA GLY A 320 -4.41 8.78 1.19
C GLY A 320 -4.79 7.41 1.79
N ARG A 321 -4.44 7.15 3.05
CA ARG A 321 -4.68 5.84 3.69
C ARG A 321 -6.17 5.53 3.81
N PHE A 322 -6.51 4.26 3.63
CA PHE A 322 -7.81 3.76 4.05
C PHE A 322 -7.77 3.55 5.56
N ARG A 323 -8.61 4.26 6.31
CA ARG A 323 -8.70 4.12 7.75
C ARG A 323 -9.98 3.39 8.10
N TYR A 324 -9.89 2.40 8.99
CA TYR A 324 -11.07 1.79 9.59
C TYR A 324 -11.00 1.80 11.11
N PHE A 325 -12.17 1.72 11.72
CA PHE A 325 -12.33 1.69 13.16
C PHE A 325 -12.74 0.28 13.61
N PRO A 326 -12.42 -0.15 14.85
CA PRO A 326 -12.90 -1.41 15.40
C PRO A 326 -14.41 -1.54 15.28
N LEU A 327 -14.91 -2.77 15.13
CA LEU A 327 -16.35 -3.01 14.96
C LEU A 327 -17.16 -2.45 16.13
N GLY A 328 -18.19 -1.67 15.80
CA GLY A 328 -19.06 -1.02 16.78
C GLY A 328 -18.49 0.27 17.38
N ALA A 329 -17.26 0.65 17.05
CA ALA A 329 -16.70 1.96 17.42
C ALA A 329 -17.29 3.08 16.55
N ASP A 330 -17.20 4.31 17.04
CA ASP A 330 -17.53 5.52 16.28
C ASP A 330 -16.28 6.32 15.89
N VAL A 331 -16.49 7.43 15.18
CA VAL A 331 -15.43 8.31 14.67
C VAL A 331 -14.62 9.02 15.77
N SER A 332 -15.11 9.02 17.02
CA SER A 332 -14.39 9.60 18.16
C SER A 332 -13.39 8.63 18.78
N SER A 333 -13.41 7.36 18.37
CA SER A 333 -12.47 6.33 18.81
C SER A 333 -11.02 6.75 18.50
N SER A 334 -10.16 6.69 19.52
CA SER A 334 -8.71 6.82 19.33
C SER A 334 -8.09 5.59 18.68
N ASP A 335 -8.79 4.46 18.71
CA ASP A 335 -8.36 3.21 18.11
C ASP A 335 -8.87 3.14 16.67
N PHE A 336 -7.92 3.07 15.74
CA PHE A 336 -8.14 2.91 14.31
C PHE A 336 -6.97 2.16 13.69
N THR A 337 -7.16 1.64 12.48
CA THR A 337 -6.07 1.06 11.69
C THR A 337 -6.05 1.70 10.32
N ASP A 338 -4.85 2.09 9.90
CA ASP A 338 -4.59 2.65 8.58
C ASP A 338 -3.99 1.58 7.66
N ILE A 339 -4.50 1.52 6.43
CA ILE A 339 -4.02 0.65 5.36
C ILE A 339 -3.53 1.53 4.22
N ASP A 340 -2.25 1.40 3.88
CA ASP A 340 -1.70 2.03 2.68
C ASP A 340 -2.34 1.41 1.42
N PRO A 341 -2.77 2.24 0.45
CA PRO A 341 -3.45 1.79 -0.77
C PRO A 341 -2.47 1.25 -1.81
N LEU A 342 -1.63 0.29 -1.46
CA LEU A 342 -0.55 -0.23 -2.30
C LEU A 342 -1.07 -0.93 -3.57
N CYS A 343 -0.38 -0.79 -4.71
CA CYS A 343 -0.73 -1.53 -5.93
C CYS A 343 -0.81 -3.04 -5.68
N GLY A 344 -1.91 -3.67 -6.12
CA GLY A 344 -2.15 -5.10 -5.98
C GLY A 344 -2.71 -5.54 -4.63
N ARG A 345 -2.85 -4.62 -3.67
CA ARG A 345 -3.56 -4.87 -2.42
C ARG A 345 -5.06 -4.93 -2.67
N VAL A 346 -5.67 -5.99 -2.15
CA VAL A 346 -7.12 -6.19 -2.12
C VAL A 346 -7.61 -6.13 -0.68
N VAL A 347 -8.68 -5.38 -0.45
CA VAL A 347 -9.37 -5.32 0.84
C VAL A 347 -10.79 -5.81 0.66
N VAL A 348 -11.24 -6.72 1.51
CA VAL A 348 -12.63 -7.19 1.55
C VAL A 348 -13.17 -6.95 2.96
N PHE A 349 -14.29 -6.24 3.09
CA PHE A 349 -14.87 -5.94 4.39
C PHE A 349 -16.39 -5.97 4.41
N ASP A 350 -16.96 -6.16 5.60
CA ASP A 350 -18.39 -6.16 5.86
C ASP A 350 -18.98 -4.75 5.73
N SER A 351 -19.76 -4.53 4.66
CA SER A 351 -20.29 -3.22 4.26
C SER A 351 -21.18 -2.60 5.34
N SER A 352 -21.82 -3.41 6.19
CA SER A 352 -22.76 -2.93 7.21
C SER A 352 -22.13 -2.75 8.59
N LYS A 353 -20.85 -3.09 8.78
CA LYS A 353 -20.19 -3.07 10.10
C LYS A 353 -18.91 -2.27 10.14
N LEU A 354 -18.15 -2.23 9.03
CA LEU A 354 -16.84 -1.58 9.04
C LEU A 354 -16.98 -0.07 8.79
N LEU A 355 -16.95 0.72 9.87
CA LEU A 355 -16.83 2.17 9.78
C LEU A 355 -15.45 2.51 9.23
N HIS A 356 -15.40 3.28 8.15
CA HIS A 356 -14.15 3.58 7.47
C HIS A 356 -14.17 4.94 6.77
N GLU A 357 -12.98 5.49 6.50
CA GLU A 357 -12.77 6.73 5.77
C GLU A 357 -11.57 6.61 4.81
N VAL A 358 -11.51 7.49 3.82
CA VAL A 358 -10.31 7.71 3.01
C VAL A 358 -9.67 8.98 3.52
N ARG A 359 -8.46 8.87 4.08
CA ARG A 359 -7.68 10.01 4.57
C ARG A 359 -7.29 10.92 3.38
N PRO A 360 -7.06 12.22 3.63
CA PRO A 360 -6.62 13.14 2.59
C PRO A 360 -5.44 12.60 1.78
N SER A 361 -5.57 12.64 0.46
CA SER A 361 -4.53 12.16 -0.46
C SER A 361 -3.66 13.32 -0.96
N ALA A 362 -2.34 13.18 -0.87
CA ALA A 362 -1.38 14.14 -1.41
C ALA A 362 -0.78 13.70 -2.77
N ALA A 363 -1.27 12.59 -3.32
CA ALA A 363 -0.96 12.07 -4.65
C ALA A 363 -2.22 11.48 -5.30
N ASP A 364 -2.17 11.23 -6.61
CA ASP A 364 -3.25 10.52 -7.31
C ASP A 364 -3.41 9.09 -6.78
N ARG A 365 -4.55 8.82 -6.16
CA ARG A 365 -4.90 7.53 -5.56
C ARG A 365 -6.05 6.87 -6.32
N PHE A 366 -5.75 5.76 -6.98
CA PHE A 366 -6.69 4.95 -7.75
C PHE A 366 -7.10 3.67 -7.01
N ALA A 367 -8.38 3.32 -7.16
CA ALA A 367 -8.93 2.05 -6.71
C ALA A 367 -10.08 1.58 -7.62
N VAL A 368 -10.32 0.27 -7.64
CA VAL A 368 -11.54 -0.33 -8.21
C VAL A 368 -12.31 -1.01 -7.09
N THR A 369 -13.59 -0.67 -6.95
CA THR A 369 -14.47 -1.17 -5.90
C THR A 369 -15.64 -1.95 -6.48
N ALA A 370 -15.91 -3.14 -5.92
CA ALA A 370 -17.12 -3.90 -6.13
C ALA A 370 -17.88 -4.04 -4.80
N TRP A 371 -19.19 -3.75 -4.82
CA TRP A 371 -20.06 -4.04 -3.68
C TRP A 371 -20.87 -5.28 -3.98
N THR A 372 -20.57 -6.36 -3.29
CA THR A 372 -21.38 -7.59 -3.39
C THR A 372 -22.74 -7.35 -2.73
N TYR A 373 -23.79 -8.01 -3.20
CA TYR A 373 -25.15 -7.81 -2.68
C TYR A 373 -25.78 -9.10 -2.15
N ASP A 374 -26.75 -8.99 -1.25
CA ASP A 374 -27.49 -10.15 -0.75
C ASP A 374 -28.56 -10.57 -1.77
N ARG A 375 -28.35 -11.70 -2.45
CA ARG A 375 -29.29 -12.21 -3.46
C ARG A 375 -30.70 -12.47 -2.92
N SER A 376 -30.85 -12.73 -1.62
CA SER A 376 -32.17 -12.94 -1.00
C SER A 376 -32.99 -11.65 -0.85
N ARG A 377 -32.32 -10.48 -0.85
CA ARG A 377 -32.99 -9.17 -0.78
C ARG A 377 -33.52 -8.74 -2.15
N VAL A 378 -32.91 -9.23 -3.22
CA VAL A 378 -33.35 -8.99 -4.62
C VAL A 378 -34.46 -9.95 -5.04
N SER A 379 -34.41 -11.22 -4.61
CA SER A 379 -35.46 -12.19 -4.94
C SER A 379 -36.81 -11.88 -4.27
N ARG A 380 -36.81 -11.17 -3.14
CA ARG A 380 -38.03 -10.76 -2.42
C ARG A 380 -38.72 -9.52 -3.01
N SER A 381 -38.03 -8.74 -3.84
CA SER A 381 -38.58 -7.52 -4.45
C SER A 381 -39.25 -7.75 -5.81
N VAL A 382 -39.18 -8.96 -6.38
CA VAL A 382 -40.01 -9.35 -7.52
C VAL A 382 -41.29 -9.94 -6.93
N PRO A 383 -42.45 -9.26 -7.02
CA PRO A 383 -43.71 -9.92 -6.67
C PRO A 383 -43.83 -11.16 -7.55
N SER A 384 -44.12 -12.31 -6.95
CA SER A 384 -44.48 -13.47 -7.78
C SER A 384 -45.61 -13.02 -8.70
N SER A 385 -45.49 -13.31 -9.99
CA SER A 385 -46.52 -13.03 -10.96
C SER A 385 -47.79 -13.77 -10.54
N ARG A 386 -48.65 -13.13 -9.74
CA ARG A 386 -50.03 -13.59 -9.58
C ARG A 386 -50.65 -13.53 -10.96
N ALA A 387 -51.13 -14.69 -11.39
CA ALA A 387 -51.83 -14.90 -12.64
C ALA A 387 -52.73 -13.72 -12.97
N ILE A 388 -52.48 -13.09 -14.11
CA ILE A 388 -53.42 -12.18 -14.74
C ILE A 388 -54.62 -13.05 -15.09
N HIS A 389 -55.69 -12.97 -14.30
CA HIS A 389 -56.98 -13.51 -14.70
C HIS A 389 -57.42 -12.76 -15.97
N PRO A 390 -57.84 -13.45 -17.05
CA PRO A 390 -58.38 -12.77 -18.21
C PRO A 390 -59.68 -12.05 -17.81
N LEU A 391 -59.77 -10.78 -18.17
CA LEU A 391 -60.98 -9.97 -18.02
C LEU A 391 -62.12 -10.62 -18.83
N PRO A 392 -63.32 -10.82 -18.25
CA PRO A 392 -64.48 -11.28 -19.00
C PRO A 392 -65.11 -10.11 -19.74
N GLY A 393 -65.44 -10.34 -21.02
CA GLY A 393 -66.39 -9.51 -21.76
C GLY A 393 -65.81 -8.75 -22.93
N LEU A 394 -65.75 -9.41 -24.09
CA LEU A 394 -65.99 -8.83 -25.41
C LEU A 394 -66.48 -9.97 -26.30
N SER A 395 -67.80 -10.04 -26.45
CA SER A 395 -68.50 -10.69 -27.55
C SER A 395 -69.24 -9.61 -28.32
#